data_AF-A0A286TWI1-F1
#
_entry.id   AF-A0A286TWI1-F1
#
_cell.length_a   1.000
_cell.length_b   1.000
_cell.length_c   1.000
_cell.angle_alpha   90.00
_cell.angle_beta   90.00
_cell.angle_gamma   90.00
#
_symmetry.space_group_name_H-M   'P 1'
#
loop_
_entity.id
_entity.type
_entity.pdbx_description
1 polymer ?
#
loop_
_entity_poly.entity_id
_entity_poly.type
_entity_poly.pdbx_seq_one_letter_code
_entity_poly.pdbx_strand_id
1 'polypeptide(L)' 'MLTIGPRFGGAIDDAAKYFKSSLDRGLTPRAFVDEMKVKEKNIPGIGHRIKSVQNRMFASSF' A
#
# COMPACT_ATOMS: atom_id res chain seq x y z
N MET A 1 6.60 -23.89 -4.81
CA MET A 1 6.19 -22.51 -4.45
C MET A 1 6.84 -22.14 -3.11
N LEU A 2 8.17 -21.95 -3.08
CA LEU A 2 8.97 -21.93 -1.84
C LEU A 2 9.38 -20.52 -1.37
N THR A 3 9.13 -19.49 -2.18
CA THR A 3 9.49 -18.09 -1.88
C THR A 3 8.30 -17.13 -1.88
N ILE A 4 7.11 -17.59 -2.30
CA ILE A 4 5.88 -16.79 -2.22
C ILE A 4 5.45 -16.77 -0.75
N GLY A 5 5.50 -15.60 -0.13
CA GLY A 5 5.25 -15.41 1.30
C GLY A 5 5.05 -13.93 1.64
N PRO A 6 4.99 -13.57 2.93
CA PRO A 6 4.63 -12.21 3.36
C PRO A 6 5.55 -11.11 2.81
N ARG A 7 6.78 -11.45 2.40
CA ARG A 7 7.75 -10.50 1.82
C ARG A 7 7.87 -10.58 0.30
N PHE A 8 7.33 -11.62 -0.33
CA PHE A 8 7.40 -11.85 -1.79
C PHE A 8 6.01 -12.28 -2.29
N GLY A 9 5.26 -11.34 -2.87
CA GLY A 9 3.90 -11.56 -3.35
C GLY A 9 2.77 -11.26 -2.35
N GLY A 10 3.04 -11.35 -1.04
CA GLY A 10 2.03 -11.10 0.01
C GLY A 10 1.53 -9.66 0.15
N ALA A 11 2.30 -8.67 -0.33
CA ALA A 11 1.94 -7.26 -0.21
C ALA A 11 0.63 -6.88 -0.94
N ILE A 12 0.23 -7.65 -1.96
CA ILE A 12 -1.03 -7.42 -2.70
C ILE A 12 -2.24 -7.78 -1.84
N ASP A 13 -2.19 -8.94 -1.20
CA ASP A 13 -3.27 -9.42 -0.32
C ASP A 13 -3.39 -8.55 0.93
N ASP A 14 -2.26 -8.18 1.54
CA ASP A 14 -2.25 -7.27 2.68
C ASP A 14 -2.78 -5.88 2.31
N ALA A 15 -2.35 -5.31 1.18
CA ALA A 15 -2.89 -4.04 0.69
C ALA A 15 -4.42 -4.13 0.54
N ALA A 16 -4.93 -5.14 -0.16
CA ALA A 16 -6.37 -5.30 -0.36
C ALA A 16 -7.13 -5.38 0.98
N LYS A 17 -6.63 -6.13 1.95
CA LYS A 17 -7.23 -6.27 3.28
C LYS A 17 -7.30 -4.94 4.04
N TYR A 18 -6.18 -4.20 4.13
CA TYR A 18 -6.14 -2.94 4.87
C TYR A 18 -6.98 -1.84 4.19
N PHE A 19 -6.90 -1.71 2.86
CA PHE A 19 -7.71 -0.74 2.13
C PHE A 19 -9.20 -1.05 2.23
N LYS A 20 -9.61 -2.31 2.01
CA LYS A 20 -11.02 -2.73 2.15
C LYS A 20 -11.54 -2.49 3.57
N SER A 21 -10.78 -2.89 4.59
CA SER A 21 -11.18 -2.68 5.99
C SER A 21 -11.30 -1.19 6.34
N SER A 22 -10.43 -0.32 5.82
CA SER A 22 -10.56 1.14 6.04
C SER A 22 -11.80 1.72 5.38
N LEU A 23 -12.15 1.24 4.18
CA LEU A 23 -13.33 1.66 3.44
C LEU A 23 -14.62 1.20 4.15
N ASP A 24 -14.68 -0.07 4.55
CA ASP A 24 -15.83 -0.65 5.26
C ASP A 24 -16.08 0.05 6.60
N ARG A 25 -15.03 0.58 7.24
CA ARG A 25 -15.11 1.37 8.48
C ARG A 25 -15.45 2.85 8.25
N GLY A 26 -15.61 3.29 6.99
CA GLY A 26 -15.90 4.68 6.64
C GLY A 26 -14.78 5.66 7.00
N LEU A 27 -13.53 5.18 7.14
CA LEU A 27 -12.41 6.04 7.47
C LEU A 27 -12.05 6.94 6.29
N THR A 28 -11.77 8.21 6.57
CA THR A 28 -11.18 9.09 5.57
C THR A 28 -9.75 8.62 5.26
N PRO A 29 -9.22 8.90 4.05
CA PRO A 29 -7.84 8.53 3.71
C PRO A 29 -6.80 9.07 4.70
N ARG A 30 -7.04 10.26 5.26
CA ARG A 30 -6.18 10.88 6.27
C ARG A 30 -6.18 10.07 7.57
N ALA A 31 -7.38 9.71 8.06
CA ALA A 31 -7.54 8.92 9.27
C ALA A 31 -6.91 7.52 9.15
N PHE A 32 -6.99 6.90 7.97
CA PHE A 32 -6.31 5.63 7.70
C PHE A 32 -4.77 5.76 7.78
N VAL A 33 -4.19 6.80 7.18
CA VAL A 33 -2.74 7.04 7.24
C VAL A 33 -2.29 7.26 8.68
N ASP A 34 -3.05 8.04 9.44
CA ASP A 34 -2.73 8.33 10.84
C ASP A 34 -2.85 7.06 11.72
N GLU A 35 -3.87 6.22 11.50
CA GLU A 35 -4.02 4.92 12.16
C GLU A 35 -2.82 4.00 11.89
N MET A 36 -2.36 3.93 10.64
CA MET A 36 -1.22 3.10 10.26
C MET A 36 0.10 3.64 10.83
N LYS A 37 0.24 4.96 10.93
CA LYS A 37 1.38 5.61 11.59
C LYS A 37 1.41 5.31 13.09
N VAL A 38 0.26 5.38 13.78
CA VAL A 38 0.15 5.01 15.20
C VAL A 38 0.49 3.54 15.43
N LYS A 39 0.15 2.67 14.48
CA LYS A 39 0.49 1.24 14.51
C LYS A 39 1.96 0.93 14.16
N GLU A 40 2.77 1.94 13.85
CA GLU A 40 4.15 1.82 13.36
C GLU A 40 4.28 0.87 12.15
N LYS A 41 3.23 0.80 11.31
CA LYS A 41 3.21 -0.06 10.14
C LYS A 41 3.22 0.78 8.86
N ASN A 42 4.17 0.47 7.98
CA ASN A 42 4.16 0.99 6.62
C ASN A 42 2.93 0.45 5.88
N ILE A 43 2.29 1.31 5.08
CA ILE A 43 1.10 0.93 4.30
C ILE A 43 1.54 -0.01 3.18
N PRO A 44 1.08 -1.28 3.18
CA PRO A 44 1.45 -2.23 2.14
C PRO A 44 0.97 -1.74 0.77
N GLY A 45 1.83 -1.85 -0.24
CA GLY A 45 1.58 -1.35 -1.59
C GLY A 45 1.90 0.13 -1.83
N ILE A 46 2.29 0.89 -0.80
CA ILE A 46 2.71 2.29 -0.94
C ILE A 46 4.23 2.42 -0.78
N GLY A 47 4.86 3.12 -1.73
CA GLY A 47 6.29 3.41 -1.75
C GLY A 47 7.04 2.62 -2.83
N HIS A 48 7.99 3.29 -3.48
CA HIS A 48 8.87 2.70 -4.49
C HIS A 48 10.28 3.25 -4.31
N ARG A 49 11.30 2.42 -4.49
CA ARG A 49 12.72 2.80 -4.26
C ARG A 49 13.31 3.84 -5.24
N ILE A 50 12.67 4.05 -6.39
CA ILE A 50 13.25 4.79 -7.54
C ILE A 50 12.17 5.67 -8.18
N LYS A 51 10.96 5.13 -8.31
CA LYS A 51 9.83 5.85 -8.88
C LYS A 51 9.23 6.82 -7.86
N SER A 52 8.84 7.98 -8.35
CA SER A 52 8.26 9.08 -7.56
C SER A 52 7.09 9.69 -8.31
N VAL A 53 6.43 10.69 -7.72
CA VAL A 53 5.32 11.40 -8.38
C VAL A 53 5.77 12.08 -9.68
N GLN A 54 7.00 12.61 -9.71
CA GLN A 54 7.60 13.25 -10.88
C GLN A 54 8.18 12.24 -11.87
N ASN A 55 8.71 11.11 -11.39
CA ASN A 55 9.22 10.00 -12.20
C ASN A 55 8.28 8.79 -12.07
N ARG A 56 7.12 8.85 -12.74
CA ARG A 56 6.07 7.84 -12.61
C ARG A 56 6.53 6.47 -13.12
N MET A 57 5.97 5.41 -12.52
CA MET A 57 6.24 4.02 -12.89
C MET A 57 5.86 3.71 -14.35
N PHE A 58 4.77 4.32 -14.82
CA PHE A 58 4.44 4.43 -16.24
C PHE A 58 4.37 5.92 -16.61
N ALA A 59 5.29 6.37 -17.46
CA ALA A 59 5.09 7.60 -18.21
C ALA A 59 4.24 7.24 -19.42
N SER A 60 2.92 7.42 -19.31
CA SER A 60 2.04 7.39 -20.48
C SER A 60 2.31 8.66 -21.29
N SER A 61 3.20 8.56 -22.27
CA SER A 61 3.19 9.42 -23.44
C SER A 61 2.12 8.86 -24.39
N PHE A 62 0.86 9.19 -24.11
CA PHE A 62 -0.27 9.11 -25.03
C PHE A 62 -1.19 10.28 -24.70
#